data_AF-A0AAD7I8Y1-F1
#
_entry.id   AF-A0AAD7I8Y1-F1
#
_cell.length_a   1.000
_cell.length_b   1.000
_cell.length_c   1.000
_cell.angle_alpha   90.00
_cell.angle_beta   90.00
_cell.angle_gamma   90.00
#
_symmetry.space_group_name_H-M   'P 1'
#
loop_
_entity.id
_entity.type
_entity.pdbx_description
1 polymer ?
#
loop_
_entity_poly.entity_id
_entity_poly.type
_entity_poly.pdbx_seq_one_letter_code
_entity_poly.pdbx_strand_id
1 'polypeptide(L)'
;VHIASACKNSGGIDARAGFGTYWGDNSRYNTALRVPGRQVDARAALLGVLYALETAREGRTLEIFLTSKQIIRAICYNAGKNYTTGWDCTNGDLLERIA
;
A
#
# COMPACT_ATOMS: atom_id res chain seq x y z
N VAL A 1 -4.41 1.92 12.01
CA VAL A 1 -5.24 1.57 10.83
C VAL A 1 -4.83 0.18 10.33
N HIS A 2 -5.80 -0.68 10.03
CA HIS A 2 -5.56 -1.99 9.43
C HIS A 2 -5.75 -1.90 7.93
N ILE A 3 -4.83 -2.48 7.18
CA ILE A 3 -4.85 -2.49 5.72
C ILE A 3 -4.78 -3.95 5.27
N ALA A 4 -5.76 -4.34 4.47
CA ALA A 4 -5.78 -5.64 3.80
C ALA A 4 -5.69 -5.42 2.29
N SER A 5 -4.92 -6.24 1.61
CA SER A 5 -4.88 -6.33 0.16
C SER A 5 -5.26 -7.73 -0.29
N ALA A 6 -5.82 -7.82 -1.48
CA ALA A 6 -6.01 -9.09 -2.16
C ALA A 6 -5.89 -8.90 -3.67
N CYS A 7 -5.43 -9.94 -4.37
CA CYS A 7 -5.50 -10.01 -5.81
C CYS A 7 -5.98 -11.38 -6.28
N LYS A 8 -7.10 -11.40 -7.01
CA LYS A 8 -7.54 -12.59 -7.74
C LYS A 8 -6.71 -12.74 -9.01
N ASN A 9 -6.26 -13.96 -9.30
CA ASN A 9 -5.46 -14.28 -10.49
C ASN A 9 -4.20 -13.41 -10.63
N SER A 10 -3.51 -13.12 -9.53
CA SER A 10 -2.36 -12.21 -9.51
C SER A 10 -1.31 -12.57 -10.55
N GLY A 11 -0.94 -11.61 -11.40
CA GLY A 11 0.02 -11.80 -12.50
C GLY A 11 -0.55 -12.40 -13.78
N GLY A 12 -1.84 -12.76 -13.79
CA GLY A 12 -2.56 -13.23 -14.99
C GLY A 12 -3.27 -12.11 -15.76
N ILE A 13 -3.79 -12.46 -16.94
CA ILE A 13 -4.50 -11.51 -17.83
C ILE A 13 -5.80 -10.97 -17.21
N ASP A 14 -6.48 -11.77 -16.39
CA ASP A 14 -7.71 -11.40 -15.69
C ASP A 14 -7.48 -11.02 -14.22
N ALA A 15 -6.27 -10.55 -13.90
CA ALA A 15 -5.92 -10.19 -12.53
C ALA A 15 -6.82 -9.06 -12.00
N ARG A 16 -7.28 -9.18 -10.74
CA ARG A 16 -8.11 -8.18 -10.07
C ARG A 16 -7.60 -7.92 -8.67
N ALA A 17 -6.91 -6.80 -8.50
CA ALA A 17 -6.32 -6.40 -7.22
C ALA A 17 -7.13 -5.28 -6.57
N GLY A 18 -7.29 -5.34 -5.25
CA GLY A 18 -7.94 -4.33 -4.45
C GLY A 18 -7.35 -4.27 -3.05
N PHE A 19 -7.61 -3.17 -2.35
CA PHE A 19 -7.24 -3.00 -0.96
C PHE A 19 -8.41 -2.45 -0.16
N GLY A 20 -8.40 -2.69 1.14
CA GLY A 20 -9.30 -2.06 2.09
C GLY A 20 -8.53 -1.45 3.24
N THR A 21 -9.06 -0.35 3.78
CA THR A 21 -8.56 0.26 5.02
C THR A 21 -9.65 0.23 6.08
N TYR A 22 -9.25 -0.10 7.30
CA TYR A 22 -10.13 -0.17 8.46
C TYR A 22 -9.55 0.66 9.60
N TRP A 23 -10.32 1.66 10.01
CA TRP A 23 -9.97 2.69 10.98
C TRP A 23 -10.75 2.56 12.29
N GLY A 24 -11.56 1.51 12.44
CA GLY A 24 -12.49 1.31 13.55
C GLY A 24 -13.93 1.20 13.07
N ASP A 25 -14.81 0.72 13.95
CA ASP A 25 -16.21 0.49 13.63
C ASP A 25 -16.89 1.78 13.18
N ASN A 26 -17.69 1.69 12.11
CA ASN A 26 -18.44 2.80 11.51
C ASN A 26 -17.61 4.04 11.14
N SER A 27 -16.28 3.92 11.07
CA SER A 27 -15.43 5.03 10.64
C SER A 27 -15.73 5.37 9.18
N ARG A 28 -15.99 6.65 8.92
CA ARG A 28 -16.22 7.17 7.55
C ARG A 28 -15.01 7.01 6.61
N TYR A 29 -13.84 6.70 7.18
CA TYR A 29 -12.60 6.48 6.44
C TYR A 29 -12.39 5.02 6.04
N ASN A 30 -13.25 4.10 6.50
CA ASN A 30 -13.22 2.71 6.05
C ASN A 30 -13.50 2.65 4.55
N THR A 31 -12.70 1.88 3.82
CA THR A 31 -12.80 1.82 2.36
C THR A 31 -12.51 0.44 1.80
N ALA A 32 -12.96 0.19 0.58
CA ALA A 32 -12.62 -0.96 -0.25
C ALA A 32 -12.49 -0.49 -1.71
N LEU A 33 -11.26 -0.35 -2.19
CA LEU A 33 -10.96 0.27 -3.47
C LEU A 33 -10.24 -0.70 -4.42
N ARG A 34 -10.51 -0.51 -5.71
CA ARG A 34 -9.83 -1.23 -6.79
C ARG A 34 -8.49 -0.56 -7.08
N VAL A 35 -7.46 -1.36 -7.33
CA VAL A 35 -6.16 -0.85 -7.78
C VAL A 35 -6.28 -0.33 -9.22
N PRO A 36 -5.79 0.87 -9.54
CA PRO A 36 -5.58 1.31 -10.92
C PRO A 36 -4.29 0.70 -11.52
N GLY A 37 -4.29 0.51 -12.83
CA GLY A 37 -3.12 0.01 -13.56
C GLY A 37 -2.80 -1.46 -13.26
N ARG A 38 -1.54 -1.77 -12.93
CA ARG A 38 -1.07 -3.15 -12.75
C ARG A 38 -1.79 -3.86 -11.58
N GLN A 39 -2.47 -4.96 -11.89
CA GLN A 39 -3.29 -5.70 -10.94
C GLN A 39 -2.46 -6.75 -10.19
N VAL A 40 -1.76 -6.35 -9.12
CA VAL A 40 -0.98 -7.25 -8.27
C VAL A 40 -1.17 -6.91 -6.80
N ASP A 41 -1.11 -7.92 -5.94
CA ASP A 41 -1.37 -7.78 -4.50
C ASP A 41 -0.41 -6.79 -3.82
N ALA A 42 0.88 -6.85 -4.16
CA ALA A 42 1.88 -5.94 -3.61
C ALA A 42 1.59 -4.45 -3.92
N ARG A 43 1.09 -4.16 -5.12
CA ARG A 43 0.69 -2.79 -5.50
C ARG A 43 -0.57 -2.36 -4.77
N ALA A 44 -1.51 -3.28 -4.55
CA ALA A 44 -2.70 -3.02 -3.73
C ALA A 44 -2.32 -2.64 -2.30
N ALA A 45 -1.42 -3.38 -1.66
CA ALA A 45 -0.94 -3.07 -0.33
C ALA A 45 -0.26 -1.69 -0.25
N LEU A 46 0.63 -1.36 -1.19
CA LEU A 46 1.31 -0.05 -1.23
C LEU A 46 0.32 1.10 -1.43
N LEU A 47 -0.65 0.96 -2.34
CA LEU A 47 -1.70 1.96 -2.51
C LEU A 47 -2.56 2.12 -1.26
N GLY A 48 -2.84 1.02 -0.55
CA GLY A 48 -3.53 1.09 0.74
C GLY A 48 -2.74 1.90 1.76
N VAL A 49 -1.42 1.70 1.85
CA VAL A 49 -0.53 2.49 2.72
C VAL A 49 -0.57 3.96 2.34
N LEU A 50 -0.38 4.27 1.05
CA LEU A 50 -0.40 5.65 0.56
C LEU A 50 -1.74 6.33 0.84
N TYR A 51 -2.85 5.66 0.55
CA TYR A 51 -4.19 6.15 0.87
C TYR A 51 -4.34 6.42 2.37
N ALA A 52 -3.80 5.54 3.23
CA ALA A 52 -3.87 5.72 4.67
C ALA A 52 -3.07 6.93 5.15
N LEU A 53 -1.87 7.16 4.58
CA LEU A 53 -1.06 8.34 4.88
C LEU A 53 -1.75 9.63 4.43
N GLU A 54 -2.34 9.65 3.24
CA GLU A 54 -3.08 10.80 2.70
C GLU A 54 -4.40 11.06 3.46
N THR A 55 -5.01 10.03 4.03
CA THR A 55 -6.28 10.15 4.80
C THR A 55 -6.02 10.54 6.26
N ALA A 56 -4.86 10.19 6.81
CA ALA A 56 -4.55 10.46 8.20
C ALA A 56 -4.41 11.96 8.49
N ARG A 57 -4.76 12.36 9.71
CA ARG A 57 -4.58 13.75 10.14
C ARG A 57 -3.09 14.03 10.36
N GLU A 58 -2.60 15.10 9.75
CA GLU A 58 -1.24 15.58 9.96
C GLU A 58 -0.91 15.86 11.44
N GLY A 59 0.37 15.75 11.78
CA GLY A 59 0.89 16.03 13.13
C GLY A 59 0.54 14.98 14.18
N ARG A 60 0.18 13.75 13.78
CA ARG A 60 -0.06 12.62 14.69
C ARG A 60 0.68 11.38 14.23
N THR A 61 1.13 10.58 15.20
CA THR A 61 1.66 9.25 14.93
C THR A 61 0.54 8.35 14.41
N LEU A 62 0.79 7.69 13.28
CA LEU A 62 -0.11 6.71 12.69
C LEU A 62 0.55 5.32 12.75
N GLU A 63 -0.10 4.40 13.46
CA GLU A 63 0.27 2.99 13.42
C GLU A 63 -0.48 2.30 12.27
N ILE A 64 0.28 1.70 11.35
CA ILE A 64 -0.26 0.98 10.19
C ILE A 64 -0.01 -0.52 10.37
N PHE A 65 -1.08 -1.30 10.36
CA PHE A 65 -1.04 -2.76 10.41
C PHE A 65 -1.28 -3.32 9.01
N LEU A 66 -0.30 -4.05 8.48
CA LEU A 66 -0.34 -4.66 7.15
C LEU A 66 -0.36 -6.19 7.24
N THR A 67 -1.02 -6.82 6.29
CA THR A 67 -1.01 -8.29 6.15
C THR A 67 0.29 -8.83 5.52
N SER A 68 1.09 -7.98 4.84
CA SER A 68 2.29 -8.41 4.11
C SER A 68 3.60 -7.88 4.71
N LYS A 69 4.43 -8.81 5.20
CA LYS A 69 5.79 -8.53 5.69
C LYS A 69 6.73 -8.00 4.60
N GLN A 70 6.51 -8.39 3.34
CA GLN A 70 7.34 -7.95 2.22
C GLN A 70 7.18 -6.44 1.97
N ILE A 71 5.95 -5.93 2.13
CA ILE A 71 5.64 -4.50 1.97
C ILE A 71 6.27 -3.68 3.09
N ILE A 72 6.17 -4.15 4.34
CA ILE A 72 6.88 -3.53 5.47
C ILE A 72 8.37 -3.44 5.18
N ARG A 73 8.98 -4.50 4.61
CA ARG A 73 10.40 -4.46 4.27
C ARG A 73 10.75 -3.51 3.14
N ALA A 74 9.92 -3.45 2.10
CA ALA A 74 10.10 -2.54 0.99
C ALA A 74 10.13 -1.07 1.46
N ILE A 75 9.22 -0.71 2.37
CA ILE A 75 9.10 0.65 2.92
C ILE A 75 10.18 0.93 3.96
N CYS A 76 10.35 0.06 4.97
CA CYS A 76 11.15 0.41 6.15
C CYS A 76 12.64 0.07 6.04
N TYR A 77 13.04 -0.90 5.22
CA TYR A 77 14.44 -1.36 5.16
C TYR A 77 15.09 -1.14 3.80
N ASN A 78 14.31 -1.22 2.72
CA ASN A 78 14.86 -1.08 1.36
C ASN A 78 14.77 0.35 0.82
N ALA A 79 14.01 1.25 1.45
CA ALA A 79 13.81 2.62 0.97
C ALA A 79 15.12 3.39 0.78
N GLY A 80 16.03 3.35 1.76
CA GLY A 80 17.32 4.02 1.64
C GLY A 80 18.15 3.53 0.44
N LYS A 81 18.15 2.22 0.18
CA LYS A 81 18.81 1.65 -1.01
C LYS A 81 18.09 2.10 -2.30
N ASN A 82 16.77 2.02 -2.33
CA ASN A 82 16.00 2.39 -3.52
C ASN A 82 16.13 3.88 -3.84
N TYR A 83 16.24 4.74 -2.82
CA TYR A 83 16.52 6.17 -3.00
C TYR A 83 17.84 6.39 -3.75
N THR A 84 18.91 5.65 -3.40
CA THR A 84 20.20 5.76 -4.11
C THR A 84 20.16 5.31 -5.57
N THR A 85 19.15 4.52 -5.96
CA THR A 85 18.95 4.09 -7.35
C THR A 85 17.86 4.89 -8.05
N GLY A 86 17.42 6.03 -7.48
CA GLY A 86 16.34 6.84 -8.06
C GLY A 86 15.00 6.10 -8.13
N TRP A 87 14.76 5.20 -7.17
CA TRP A 87 13.56 4.36 -7.10
C TRP A 87 13.35 3.41 -8.28
N ASP A 88 14.40 3.09 -9.05
CA ASP A 88 14.35 2.11 -10.13
C ASP A 88 14.13 0.68 -9.60
N CYS A 89 12.87 0.36 -9.31
CA CYS A 89 12.43 -0.91 -8.77
C CYS A 89 10.94 -1.11 -9.03
N THR A 90 10.45 -2.33 -8.77
CA THR A 90 9.01 -2.64 -8.93
C THR A 90 8.18 -1.82 -7.94
N ASN A 91 7.18 -1.09 -8.45
CA ASN A 91 6.36 -0.13 -7.71
C ASN A 91 7.15 1.06 -7.11
N GLY A 92 8.29 1.42 -7.72
CA GLY A 92 9.07 2.60 -7.33
C GLY A 92 8.22 3.88 -7.28
N ASP A 93 7.27 4.02 -8.22
CA ASP A 93 6.30 5.11 -8.30
C ASP A 93 5.46 5.32 -7.03
N LEU A 94 5.21 4.25 -6.28
CA LEU A 94 4.49 4.32 -5.01
C LEU A 94 5.45 4.40 -3.81
N LEU A 95 6.57 3.68 -3.87
CA LEU A 95 7.55 3.65 -2.78
C LEU A 95 8.17 5.03 -2.55
N GLU A 96 8.49 5.76 -3.62
CA GLU A 96 9.00 7.14 -3.55
C GLU A 96 8.02 8.09 -2.84
N ARG A 97 6.73 7.87 -2.97
CA ARG A 97 5.70 8.72 -2.35
C ARG A 97 5.43 8.38 -0.88
N ILE A 98 5.84 7.19 -0.45
CA ILE A 98 5.58 6.67 0.89
C ILE A 98 6.78 6.87 1.81
N ALA A 99 8.00 6.70 1.29
CA ALA A 99 9.21 6.50 2.08
C ALA A 99 10.26 7.61 1.91
#